data_AF-A0A497HYP1-F1
#
_entry.id   AF-A0A497HYP1-F1
#
_cell.length_a   1.000
_cell.length_b   1.000
_cell.length_c   1.000
_cell.angle_alpha   90.00
_cell.angle_beta   90.00
_cell.angle_gamma   90.00
#
_symmetry.space_group_name_H-M   'P 1'
#
loop_
_entity.id
_entity.type
_entity.pdbx_description
1 polymer ?
#
loop_
_entity_poly.entity_id
_entity_poly.type
_entity_poly.pdbx_seq_one_letter_code
_entity_poly.pdbx_strand_id
1 'polypeptide(L)'
;MRCKCGKLDLSYDIENKIFYCKNCKSRVDIDPEKLINAAMYVVQKETVNSINNSNLSELNKIKSSLEDFDAQIKENVQHKLRNDAIKILTKLKTKQQLNETEIDALRYFLIGDAEYYVKEDVSEIIHSIKKTLEGIKYYSKREDVLSLSKLRAFLKDLKNNLGIVATYLEARERIDNFDKNMNNIDANRKMLIYVLEQKLKT
;
A
#
# COMPACT_ATOMS: atom_id res chain seq x y z
N MET A 1 10.41 11.45 22.27
CA MET A 1 9.25 10.85 22.94
C MET A 1 9.63 10.55 24.37
N ARG A 2 8.90 11.06 25.36
CA ARG A 2 9.05 10.63 26.76
C ARG A 2 7.66 10.55 27.38
N CYS A 3 7.31 9.39 27.91
CA CYS A 3 6.14 9.24 28.78
C CYS A 3 6.37 10.05 30.06
N LYS A 4 5.32 10.67 30.63
CA LYS A 4 5.38 11.28 31.98
C LYS A 4 5.88 10.29 33.05
N CYS A 5 5.65 9.00 32.83
CA CYS A 5 6.05 7.88 33.66
C CYS A 5 7.50 7.37 33.46
N GLY A 6 8.28 7.96 32.54
CA GLY A 6 9.66 7.54 32.24
C GLY A 6 9.81 6.20 31.50
N LYS A 7 8.76 5.37 31.42
CA LYS A 7 8.74 4.10 30.68
C LYS A 7 8.13 4.28 29.29
N LEU A 8 8.79 3.76 28.25
CA LEU A 8 8.34 3.89 26.85
C LEU A 8 7.78 2.56 26.35
N ASP A 9 6.60 2.20 26.86
CA ASP A 9 5.79 1.12 26.30
C ASP A 9 4.47 1.72 25.81
N LEU A 10 4.35 1.85 24.49
CA LEU A 10 3.26 2.55 23.83
C LEU A 10 2.19 1.57 23.34
N SER A 11 0.96 2.06 23.35
CA SER A 11 -0.14 1.55 22.55
C SER A 11 -0.61 2.66 21.63
N TYR A 12 -1.16 2.27 20.49
CA TYR A 12 -1.86 3.17 19.60
C TYR A 12 -3.36 2.94 19.75
N ASP A 13 -4.08 3.99 20.11
CA ASP A 13 -5.53 4.01 20.00
C ASP A 13 -5.85 4.28 18.53
N ILE A 14 -6.28 3.23 17.85
CA ILE A 14 -6.63 3.29 16.44
C ILE A 14 -7.83 4.23 16.23
N GLU A 15 -8.87 4.12 17.06
CA GLU A 15 -10.11 4.90 16.91
C GLU A 15 -9.84 6.38 17.11
N ASN A 16 -9.04 6.71 18.14
CA ASN A 16 -8.78 8.10 18.51
C ASN A 16 -7.50 8.67 17.88
N LYS A 17 -6.76 7.86 17.10
CA LYS A 17 -5.47 8.20 16.49
C LYS A 17 -4.45 8.79 17.47
N ILE A 18 -4.48 8.34 18.72
CA ILE A 18 -3.61 8.82 19.79
C ILE A 18 -2.71 7.71 20.30
N PHE A 19 -1.48 8.06 20.62
CA PHE A 19 -0.62 7.16 21.39
C PHE A 19 -0.86 7.36 22.86
N TYR A 20 -0.86 6.26 23.60
CA TYR A 20 -0.91 6.30 25.06
C TYR A 20 0.15 5.36 25.63
N CYS A 21 0.67 5.71 26.80
CA CYS A 21 1.56 4.80 27.51
C CYS A 21 0.74 3.66 28.12
N LYS A 22 1.14 2.40 27.88
CA LYS A 22 0.49 1.22 28.50
C LYS A 22 0.54 1.28 30.03
N ASN A 23 1.61 1.84 30.59
CA ASN A 23 1.85 1.88 32.03
C ASN A 23 1.00 2.92 32.77
N CYS A 24 0.89 4.15 32.25
CA CYS A 24 0.19 5.23 32.97
C CYS A 24 -1.02 5.80 32.21
N LYS A 25 -1.38 5.21 31.07
CA LYS A 25 -2.52 5.57 30.23
C LYS A 25 -2.56 7.03 29.76
N SER A 26 -1.49 7.80 29.99
CA SER A 26 -1.41 9.18 29.51
C SER A 26 -1.21 9.21 28.01
N ARG A 27 -1.93 10.11 27.33
CA ARG A 27 -1.65 10.48 25.95
C ARG A 27 -0.19 10.89 25.79
N VAL A 28 0.42 10.44 24.71
CA VAL A 28 1.77 10.78 24.30
C VAL A 28 1.64 11.57 23.01
N ASP A 29 1.96 12.86 23.07
CA ASP A 29 2.04 13.68 21.87
C ASP A 29 3.32 13.29 21.12
N ILE A 30 3.12 12.91 19.86
CA ILE A 30 4.17 12.51 18.96
C ILE A 30 4.18 13.51 17.82
N ASP A 31 5.37 14.01 17.55
CA ASP A 31 5.68 14.79 16.36
C ASP A 31 5.13 14.08 15.11
N PRO A 32 4.34 14.75 14.24
CA PRO A 32 3.77 14.15 13.04
C PRO A 32 4.78 13.38 12.17
N GLU A 33 6.03 13.86 12.08
CA GLU A 33 7.07 13.17 11.30
C GLU A 33 7.53 11.84 11.93
N LYS A 34 7.37 11.71 13.25
CA LYS A 34 7.69 10.51 14.03
C LYS A 34 6.47 9.63 14.27
N LEU A 35 5.27 10.13 13.97
CA LEU A 35 3.99 9.45 14.17
C LEU A 35 3.91 8.19 13.32
N ILE A 36 4.29 8.27 12.04
CA ILE A 36 4.29 7.11 11.13
C ILE A 36 5.25 6.03 11.65
N ASN A 37 6.48 6.38 11.99
CA ASN A 37 7.47 5.40 12.48
C ASN A 37 6.99 4.73 13.79
N ALA A 38 6.41 5.52 14.69
CA ALA A 38 5.84 5.00 15.94
C ALA A 38 4.64 4.09 15.68
N ALA A 39 3.77 4.45 14.74
CA ALA A 39 2.59 3.68 14.37
C ALA A 39 2.97 2.35 13.74
N MET A 40 3.91 2.37 12.78
CA MET A 40 4.38 1.15 12.13
C MET A 40 5.06 0.20 13.11
N TYR A 41 5.81 0.71 14.09
CA TYR A 41 6.36 -0.13 15.15
C TYR A 41 5.28 -0.80 16.00
N VAL A 42 4.22 -0.07 16.37
CA VAL A 42 3.09 -0.64 17.13
C VAL A 42 2.36 -1.69 16.30
N VAL A 43 2.03 -1.37 15.03
CA VAL A 43 1.39 -2.31 14.09
C VAL A 43 2.20 -3.59 13.95
N GLN A 44 3.52 -3.48 13.76
CA GLN A 44 4.40 -4.65 13.67
C GLN A 44 4.35 -5.50 14.94
N LYS A 45 4.53 -4.86 16.11
CA LYS A 45 4.52 -5.55 17.41
C LYS A 45 3.17 -6.24 17.67
N GLU A 46 2.05 -5.56 17.40
CA GLU A 46 0.70 -6.10 17.62
C GLU A 46 0.35 -7.18 16.62
N THR A 47 0.81 -7.09 15.37
CA THR A 47 0.65 -8.13 14.35
C THR A 47 1.36 -9.42 14.78
N VAL A 48 2.64 -9.34 15.15
CA VAL A 48 3.42 -10.51 15.59
C VAL A 48 2.79 -11.14 16.84
N ASN A 49 2.40 -10.32 17.83
CA ASN A 49 1.73 -10.84 19.02
C ASN A 49 0.39 -11.50 18.69
N SER A 50 -0.40 -10.93 17.79
CA SER A 50 -1.70 -11.48 17.42
C SER A 50 -1.57 -12.79 16.64
N ILE A 51 -0.56 -12.91 15.77
CA ILE A 51 -0.22 -14.16 15.07
C ILE A 51 0.19 -15.23 16.10
N ASN A 52 1.13 -14.92 16.99
CA ASN A 52 1.63 -15.87 17.99
C ASN A 52 0.53 -16.36 18.95
N ASN A 53 -0.47 -15.52 19.22
CA ASN A 53 -1.61 -15.85 20.08
C ASN A 53 -2.86 -16.32 19.31
N SER A 54 -2.79 -16.48 17.98
CA SER A 54 -3.93 -16.84 17.13
C SER A 54 -5.18 -15.96 17.32
N ASN A 55 -4.98 -14.66 17.58
CA ASN A 55 -6.06 -13.72 17.89
C ASN A 55 -6.63 -13.09 16.60
N LEU A 56 -7.63 -13.74 16.00
CA LEU A 56 -8.25 -13.29 14.76
C LEU A 56 -8.96 -11.92 14.88
N SER A 57 -9.58 -11.63 16.03
CA SER A 57 -10.28 -10.35 16.25
C SER A 57 -9.32 -9.18 16.16
N GLU A 58 -8.14 -9.31 16.78
CA GLU A 58 -7.11 -8.29 16.76
C GLU A 58 -6.48 -8.13 15.37
N LEU A 59 -6.24 -9.24 14.66
CA LEU A 59 -5.76 -9.19 13.26
C LEU A 59 -6.73 -8.41 12.35
N ASN A 60 -8.04 -8.57 12.53
CA ASN A 60 -9.02 -7.84 11.74
C ASN A 60 -9.02 -6.33 12.06
N LYS A 61 -8.82 -5.96 13.33
CA LYS A 61 -8.68 -4.54 13.71
C LYS A 61 -7.42 -3.93 13.10
N ILE A 62 -6.29 -4.60 13.22
CA ILE A 62 -5.01 -4.18 12.61
C ILE A 62 -5.18 -3.98 11.10
N LYS A 63 -5.85 -4.93 10.41
CA LYS A 63 -6.11 -4.81 8.98
C LYS A 63 -6.88 -3.53 8.64
N SER A 64 -7.93 -3.21 9.39
CA SER A 64 -8.68 -1.97 9.19
C SER A 64 -7.81 -0.72 9.38
N SER A 65 -6.88 -0.74 10.35
CA SER A 65 -5.98 0.40 10.61
C SER A 65 -4.94 0.61 9.52
N LEU A 66 -4.52 -0.46 8.84
CA LEU A 66 -3.55 -0.36 7.76
C LEU A 66 -4.06 0.51 6.61
N GLU A 67 -5.36 0.47 6.32
CA GLU A 67 -5.99 1.32 5.30
C GLU A 67 -5.90 2.81 5.67
N ASP A 68 -6.14 3.16 6.94
CA ASP A 68 -5.99 4.53 7.44
C ASP A 68 -4.53 5.01 7.42
N PHE A 69 -3.58 4.13 7.71
CA PHE A 69 -2.16 4.45 7.66
C PHE A 69 -1.67 4.62 6.23
N ASP A 70 -2.11 3.77 5.30
CA ASP A 70 -1.80 3.90 3.87
C ASP A 70 -2.28 5.26 3.35
N ALA A 71 -3.52 5.65 3.66
CA ALA A 71 -4.06 6.95 3.29
C ALA A 71 -3.20 8.12 3.84
N GLN A 72 -2.81 8.06 5.11
CA GLN A 72 -1.94 9.09 5.73
C GLN A 72 -0.54 9.12 5.13
N ILE A 73 0.06 7.97 4.82
CA ILE A 73 1.38 7.90 4.17
C ILE A 73 1.29 8.54 2.78
N LYS A 74 0.25 8.20 2.02
CA LYS A 74 0.00 8.77 0.69
C LYS A 74 -0.18 10.29 0.75
N GLU A 75 -0.99 10.81 1.66
CA GLU A 75 -1.15 12.26 1.87
C GLU A 75 0.19 12.94 2.20
N ASN A 76 1.00 12.32 3.06
CA ASN A 76 2.31 12.86 3.43
C ASN A 76 3.29 12.87 2.24
N VAL A 77 3.30 11.81 1.42
CA VAL A 77 4.10 11.77 0.18
C VAL A 77 3.65 12.87 -0.77
N GLN A 78 2.35 13.02 -0.98
CA GLN A 78 1.79 14.07 -1.84
C GLN A 78 2.10 15.47 -1.32
N HIS A 79 1.99 15.69 0.00
CA HIS A 79 2.34 16.96 0.62
C HIS A 79 3.82 17.31 0.41
N LYS A 80 4.73 16.35 0.62
CA LYS A 80 6.17 16.54 0.42
C LYS A 80 6.53 16.87 -1.04
N LEU A 81 5.85 16.26 -1.99
CA LEU A 81 6.10 16.44 -3.43
C LEU A 81 5.28 17.58 -4.06
N ARG A 82 4.35 18.21 -3.31
CA ARG A 82 3.38 19.19 -3.82
C ARG A 82 4.05 20.36 -4.55
N ASN A 83 5.12 20.91 -3.96
CA ASN A 83 5.83 22.04 -4.54
C ASN A 83 6.50 21.69 -5.87
N ASP A 84 7.08 20.49 -5.97
CA ASP A 84 7.71 20.04 -7.20
C ASP A 84 6.66 19.73 -8.27
N ALA A 85 5.54 19.10 -7.89
CA ALA A 85 4.41 18.89 -8.78
C ALA A 85 3.84 20.21 -9.34
N ILE A 86 3.76 21.28 -8.55
CA ILE A 86 3.34 22.63 -9.01
C ILE A 86 4.34 23.23 -10.02
N LYS A 87 5.64 23.10 -9.74
CA LYS A 87 6.69 23.56 -10.69
C LYS A 87 6.60 22.81 -12.01
N ILE A 88 6.48 21.48 -11.94
CA ILE A 88 6.34 20.60 -13.11
C ILE A 88 5.08 20.97 -13.90
N LEU A 89 3.93 21.16 -13.23
CA LEU A 89 2.69 21.58 -13.88
C LEU A 89 2.86 22.92 -14.62
N THR A 90 3.57 23.87 -14.02
CA THR A 90 3.85 25.18 -14.65
C THR A 90 4.68 25.00 -15.91
N LYS A 91 5.76 24.21 -15.85
CA LYS A 91 6.58 23.86 -17.03
C LYS A 91 5.77 23.16 -18.12
N LEU A 92 4.89 22.23 -17.73
CA LEU A 92 4.03 21.54 -18.67
C LEU A 92 3.13 22.52 -19.42
N LYS A 93 2.51 23.48 -18.72
CA LYS A 93 1.64 24.52 -19.30
C LYS A 93 2.39 25.48 -20.22
N THR A 94 3.63 25.83 -19.89
CA THR A 94 4.47 26.74 -20.69
C THR A 94 5.30 26.03 -21.76
N LYS A 95 5.08 24.73 -21.98
CA LYS A 95 5.81 23.89 -22.93
C LYS A 95 7.33 23.83 -22.68
N GLN A 96 7.75 24.04 -21.44
CA GLN A 96 9.13 23.84 -21.04
C GLN A 96 9.46 22.35 -20.92
N GLN A 97 10.71 22.02 -21.17
CA GLN A 97 11.25 20.66 -20.99
C GLN A 97 11.42 20.36 -19.50
N LEU A 98 11.12 19.13 -19.11
CA LEU A 98 11.40 18.60 -17.78
C LEU A 98 12.78 17.98 -17.77
N ASN A 99 13.53 18.17 -16.69
CA ASN A 99 14.78 17.44 -16.46
C ASN A 99 14.51 16.08 -15.79
N GLU A 100 15.54 15.24 -15.69
CA GLU A 100 15.41 13.88 -15.12
C GLU A 100 14.88 13.89 -13.67
N THR A 101 15.39 14.79 -12.82
CA THR A 101 14.91 14.93 -11.44
C THR A 101 13.42 15.29 -11.36
N GLU A 102 12.93 16.12 -12.28
CA GLU A 102 11.52 16.49 -12.39
C GLU A 102 10.66 15.33 -12.89
N ILE A 103 11.20 14.52 -13.81
CA ILE A 103 10.53 13.29 -14.28
C ILE A 103 10.42 12.28 -13.14
N ASP A 104 11.48 12.11 -12.35
CA ASP A 104 11.48 11.22 -11.17
C ASP A 104 10.48 11.70 -10.12
N ALA A 105 10.47 13.00 -9.81
CA ALA A 105 9.49 13.57 -8.89
C ALA A 105 8.05 13.35 -9.38
N LEU A 106 7.80 13.53 -10.67
CA LEU A 106 6.50 13.25 -11.30
C LEU A 106 6.13 11.76 -11.21
N ARG A 107 7.10 10.88 -11.44
CA ARG A 107 6.93 9.42 -11.34
C ARG A 107 6.53 9.01 -9.93
N TYR A 108 7.27 9.45 -8.91
CA TYR A 108 6.91 9.17 -7.51
C TYR A 108 5.55 9.74 -7.12
N PHE A 109 5.22 10.95 -7.61
CA PHE A 109 3.95 11.60 -7.31
C PHE A 109 2.73 10.87 -7.90
N LEU A 110 2.86 10.29 -9.10
CA LEU A 110 1.75 9.65 -9.80
C LEU A 110 1.67 8.14 -9.55
N ILE A 111 2.82 7.47 -9.48
CA ILE A 111 2.92 5.99 -9.49
C ILE A 111 3.97 5.43 -8.51
N GLY A 112 4.40 6.19 -7.50
CA GLY A 112 5.48 5.78 -6.61
C GLY A 112 5.26 4.45 -5.86
N ASP A 113 4.02 4.10 -5.53
CA ASP A 113 3.66 2.82 -4.91
C ASP A 113 3.83 1.63 -5.88
N ALA A 114 3.48 1.82 -7.15
CA ALA A 114 3.56 0.77 -8.17
C ALA A 114 5.00 0.29 -8.39
N GLU A 115 5.98 1.21 -8.32
CA GLU A 115 7.41 0.91 -8.41
C GLU A 115 7.88 -0.07 -7.32
N TYR A 116 7.24 -0.09 -6.15
CA TYR A 116 7.57 -1.05 -5.10
C TYR A 116 6.90 -2.40 -5.34
N TYR A 117 5.64 -2.42 -5.80
CA TYR A 117 4.93 -3.67 -6.07
C TYR A 117 5.57 -4.50 -7.19
N VAL A 118 6.17 -3.87 -8.20
CA VAL A 118 6.77 -4.59 -9.34
C VAL A 118 8.17 -5.14 -9.03
N LYS A 119 8.81 -4.68 -7.94
CA LYS A 119 10.10 -5.23 -7.48
C LYS A 119 9.98 -6.62 -6.85
N GLU A 120 8.79 -6.96 -6.38
CA GLU A 120 8.52 -8.27 -5.78
C GLU A 120 8.45 -9.36 -6.86
N ASP A 121 9.10 -10.51 -6.61
CA ASP A 121 9.02 -11.66 -7.49
C ASP A 121 7.70 -12.41 -7.25
N VAL A 122 6.83 -12.41 -8.26
CA VAL A 122 5.54 -13.12 -8.22
C VAL A 122 5.64 -14.59 -8.66
N SER A 123 6.84 -15.10 -8.94
CA SER A 123 7.06 -16.47 -9.42
C SER A 123 6.52 -17.54 -8.45
N GLU A 124 6.72 -17.34 -7.14
CA GLU A 124 6.21 -18.25 -6.10
C GLU A 124 4.68 -18.26 -6.06
N ILE A 125 4.05 -17.10 -6.21
CA ILE A 125 2.59 -16.98 -6.26
C ILE A 125 2.03 -17.66 -7.51
N ILE A 126 2.68 -17.48 -8.67
CA ILE A 126 2.31 -18.17 -9.91
C ILE A 126 2.44 -19.70 -9.76
N HIS A 127 3.51 -20.16 -9.12
CA HIS A 127 3.69 -21.59 -8.83
C HIS A 127 2.57 -22.11 -7.91
N SER A 128 2.23 -21.35 -6.87
CA SER A 128 1.12 -21.67 -5.95
C SER A 128 -0.24 -21.72 -6.67
N ILE A 129 -0.50 -20.81 -7.61
CA ILE A 129 -1.70 -20.83 -8.47
C ILE A 129 -1.75 -22.10 -9.32
N LYS A 130 -0.65 -22.49 -9.96
CA LYS A 130 -0.60 -23.72 -10.78
C LYS A 130 -0.95 -24.96 -9.95
N LYS A 131 -0.34 -25.10 -8.76
CA LYS A 131 -0.64 -26.19 -7.83
C LYS A 131 -2.11 -26.18 -7.37
N THR A 132 -2.65 -25.00 -7.11
CA THR A 132 -4.06 -24.82 -6.73
C THR A 132 -5.00 -25.26 -7.86
N LEU A 133 -4.70 -24.92 -9.11
CA LEU A 133 -5.49 -25.32 -10.28
C LEU A 133 -5.46 -26.85 -10.51
N GLU A 134 -4.33 -27.51 -10.27
CA GLU A 134 -4.24 -28.97 -10.28
C GLU A 134 -5.15 -29.60 -9.21
N GLY A 135 -5.15 -29.04 -7.99
CA GLY A 135 -6.06 -29.40 -6.92
C GLY A 135 -7.53 -29.27 -7.33
N ILE A 136 -7.91 -28.12 -7.90
CA ILE A 136 -9.27 -27.88 -8.42
C ILE A 136 -9.64 -28.93 -9.46
N LYS A 137 -8.77 -29.19 -10.44
CA LYS A 137 -9.02 -30.19 -11.50
C LYS A 137 -9.20 -31.61 -10.94
N TYR A 138 -8.46 -31.96 -9.89
CA TYR A 138 -8.55 -33.27 -9.26
C TYR A 138 -9.84 -33.44 -8.44
N TYR A 139 -10.22 -32.42 -7.66
CA TYR A 139 -11.38 -32.48 -6.76
C TYR A 139 -12.71 -32.12 -7.45
N SER A 140 -12.70 -31.42 -8.58
CA SER A 140 -13.94 -31.06 -9.31
C SER A 140 -14.71 -32.23 -9.90
N LYS A 141 -14.09 -33.42 -9.99
CA LYS A 141 -14.70 -34.65 -10.51
C LYS A 141 -15.30 -35.53 -9.41
N ARG A 142 -15.38 -35.02 -8.18
CA ARG A 142 -15.73 -35.79 -6.98
C ARG A 142 -16.86 -35.10 -6.23
N GLU A 143 -17.83 -35.88 -5.77
CA GLU A 143 -19.05 -35.37 -5.13
C GLU A 143 -19.10 -35.64 -3.63
N ASP A 144 -18.13 -36.38 -3.09
CA ASP A 144 -18.08 -36.64 -1.65
C ASP A 144 -17.79 -35.35 -0.85
N VAL A 145 -18.36 -35.28 0.35
CA VAL A 145 -18.32 -34.08 1.21
C VAL A 145 -16.89 -33.60 1.47
N LEU A 146 -15.94 -34.52 1.64
CA LEU A 146 -14.54 -34.18 1.89
C LEU A 146 -13.90 -33.55 0.65
N SER A 147 -14.13 -34.12 -0.53
CA SER A 147 -13.67 -33.57 -1.80
C SER A 147 -14.25 -32.19 -2.10
N LEU A 148 -15.55 -31.99 -1.86
CA LEU A 148 -16.21 -30.69 -2.02
C LEU A 148 -15.63 -29.64 -1.05
N SER A 149 -15.34 -30.04 0.18
CA SER A 149 -14.70 -29.16 1.18
C SER A 149 -13.30 -28.74 0.76
N LYS A 150 -12.50 -29.67 0.21
CA LYS A 150 -11.17 -29.36 -0.34
C LYS A 150 -11.25 -28.47 -1.57
N LEU A 151 -12.19 -28.74 -2.47
CA LEU A 151 -12.44 -27.90 -3.64
C LEU A 151 -12.75 -26.45 -3.22
N ARG A 152 -13.61 -26.28 -2.19
CA ARG A 152 -13.92 -24.96 -1.63
C ARG A 152 -12.69 -24.25 -1.05
N ALA A 153 -11.80 -24.99 -0.39
CA ALA A 153 -10.54 -24.43 0.11
C ALA A 153 -9.63 -23.96 -1.04
N PHE A 154 -9.40 -24.80 -2.05
CA PHE A 154 -8.61 -24.42 -3.23
C PHE A 154 -9.18 -23.21 -3.97
N LEU A 155 -10.52 -23.10 -4.10
CA LEU A 155 -11.15 -21.93 -4.71
C LEU A 155 -10.90 -20.64 -3.92
N LYS A 156 -10.88 -20.72 -2.58
CA LYS A 156 -10.57 -19.58 -1.71
C LYS A 156 -9.09 -19.17 -1.84
N ASP A 157 -8.18 -20.14 -1.86
CA ASP A 157 -6.75 -19.89 -2.03
C ASP A 157 -6.46 -19.28 -3.41
N LEU A 158 -7.10 -19.80 -4.47
CA LEU A 158 -7.01 -19.25 -5.82
C LEU A 158 -7.45 -17.78 -5.84
N LYS A 159 -8.60 -17.47 -5.21
CA LYS A 159 -9.11 -16.09 -5.12
C LYS A 159 -8.09 -15.15 -4.48
N ASN A 160 -7.47 -15.57 -3.37
CA ASN A 160 -6.49 -14.75 -2.66
C ASN A 160 -5.23 -14.51 -3.52
N ASN A 161 -4.69 -15.57 -4.12
CA ASN A 161 -3.48 -15.47 -4.96
C ASN A 161 -3.73 -14.65 -6.23
N LEU A 162 -4.91 -14.77 -6.85
CA LEU A 162 -5.28 -13.95 -8.00
C LEU A 162 -5.33 -12.46 -7.66
N GLY A 163 -5.75 -12.10 -6.44
CA GLY A 163 -5.72 -10.71 -5.97
C GLY A 163 -4.30 -10.14 -5.97
N ILE A 164 -3.32 -10.91 -5.49
CA ILE A 164 -1.91 -10.51 -5.47
C ILE A 164 -1.37 -10.31 -6.89
N VAL A 165 -1.64 -11.25 -7.80
CA VAL A 165 -1.21 -11.16 -9.20
C VAL A 165 -1.88 -9.98 -9.92
N ALA A 166 -3.17 -9.73 -9.66
CA ALA A 166 -3.87 -8.59 -10.22
C ALA A 166 -3.21 -7.26 -9.80
N THR A 167 -2.93 -7.08 -8.50
CA THR A 167 -2.24 -5.89 -8.00
C THR A 167 -0.86 -5.71 -8.64
N TYR A 168 -0.10 -6.79 -8.81
CA TYR A 168 1.19 -6.74 -9.52
C TYR A 168 1.04 -6.29 -10.99
N LEU A 169 0.08 -6.85 -11.72
CA LEU A 169 -0.16 -6.50 -13.12
C LEU A 169 -0.65 -5.06 -13.28
N GLU A 170 -1.55 -4.60 -12.41
CA GLU A 170 -2.01 -3.21 -12.36
C GLU A 170 -0.85 -2.24 -12.09
N ALA A 171 0.04 -2.58 -11.15
CA ALA A 171 1.23 -1.79 -10.87
C ALA A 171 2.15 -1.71 -12.09
N ARG A 172 2.38 -2.83 -12.77
CA ARG A 172 3.18 -2.88 -14.01
C ARG A 172 2.55 -2.05 -15.12
N GLU A 173 1.24 -2.17 -15.33
CA GLU A 173 0.53 -1.37 -16.34
C GLU A 173 0.65 0.13 -16.04
N ARG A 174 0.58 0.55 -14.77
CA ARG A 174 0.78 1.95 -14.37
C ARG A 174 2.18 2.46 -14.72
N ILE A 175 3.22 1.66 -14.49
CA ILE A 175 4.61 1.99 -14.86
C ILE A 175 4.74 2.09 -16.39
N ASP A 176 4.28 1.07 -17.12
CA ASP A 176 4.35 1.04 -18.58
C ASP A 176 3.60 2.23 -19.20
N ASN A 177 2.43 2.57 -18.67
CA ASN A 177 1.66 3.72 -19.12
C ASN A 177 2.36 5.04 -18.80
N PHE A 178 2.97 5.18 -17.62
CA PHE A 178 3.77 6.36 -17.30
C PHE A 178 4.93 6.52 -18.30
N ASP A 179 5.70 5.47 -18.54
CA ASP A 179 6.87 5.50 -19.42
C ASP A 179 6.49 5.81 -20.87
N LYS A 180 5.44 5.18 -21.39
CA LYS A 180 4.89 5.51 -22.72
C LYS A 180 4.48 6.97 -22.81
N ASN A 181 3.83 7.51 -21.77
CA ASN A 181 3.39 8.91 -21.76
C ASN A 181 4.57 9.88 -21.69
N MET A 182 5.60 9.55 -20.91
CA MET A 182 6.81 10.38 -20.77
C MET A 182 7.68 10.38 -22.03
N ASN A 183 7.80 9.24 -22.72
CA ASN A 183 8.53 9.15 -24.00
C ASN A 183 7.91 10.02 -25.11
N ASN A 184 6.63 10.37 -24.99
CA ASN A 184 5.96 11.28 -25.92
C ASN A 184 5.20 12.38 -25.16
N ILE A 185 5.96 13.09 -24.31
CA ILE A 185 5.39 14.10 -23.40
C ILE A 185 4.61 15.19 -24.14
N ASP A 186 5.01 15.56 -25.36
CA ASP A 186 4.35 16.62 -26.12
C ASP A 186 2.97 16.23 -26.64
N ALA A 187 2.81 15.00 -27.14
CA ALA A 187 1.51 14.49 -27.54
C ALA A 187 0.58 14.31 -26.33
N ASN A 188 1.13 13.88 -25.19
CA ASN A 188 0.36 13.56 -23.98
C ASN A 188 0.25 14.73 -22.99
N ARG A 189 0.82 15.89 -23.31
CA ARG A 189 0.97 17.05 -22.40
C ARG A 189 -0.36 17.49 -21.77
N LYS A 190 -1.43 17.55 -22.56
CA LYS A 190 -2.76 17.95 -22.07
C LYS A 190 -3.32 16.97 -21.03
N MET A 191 -3.13 15.67 -21.26
CA MET A 191 -3.55 14.62 -20.32
C MET A 191 -2.74 14.71 -19.02
N LEU A 192 -1.41 14.87 -19.11
CA LEU A 192 -0.55 15.02 -17.94
C LEU A 192 -0.90 16.25 -17.09
N ILE A 193 -1.17 17.38 -17.74
CA ILE A 193 -1.68 18.60 -17.07
C ILE A 193 -2.97 18.30 -16.32
N TYR A 194 -3.94 17.67 -16.99
CA TYR A 194 -5.22 17.33 -16.37
C TYR A 194 -5.05 16.42 -15.15
N VAL A 195 -4.28 15.34 -15.27
CA VAL A 195 -4.03 14.39 -14.17
C VAL A 195 -3.38 15.09 -12.98
N LEU A 196 -2.34 15.91 -13.21
CA LEU A 196 -1.68 16.66 -12.15
C LEU A 196 -2.61 17.66 -11.47
N GLU A 197 -3.44 18.37 -12.23
CA GLU A 197 -4.42 19.30 -11.67
C GLU A 197 -5.45 18.60 -10.79
N GLN A 198 -5.92 17.40 -11.16
CA GLN A 198 -6.83 16.63 -10.31
C GLN A 198 -6.13 16.17 -9.01
N LYS A 199 -4.89 15.68 -9.13
CA LYS A 199 -4.10 15.20 -7.98
C LYS A 199 -3.68 16.30 -7.00
N LEU A 200 -3.58 17.56 -7.45
CA LEU A 200 -3.25 18.71 -6.59
C LEU A 200 -4.47 19.33 -5.89
N LYS A 201 -5.68 19.03 -6.37
CA LYS A 201 -6.95 19.48 -5.77
C LYS A 201 -7.46 18.56 -4.67
N THR A 202 -7.04 17.29 -4.72
CA THR A 202 -7.23 16.31 -3.64
C THR A 202 -6.17 16.52 -2.57
#